data_AF-A0A5J6CHY8-F1
#
_entry.id   AF-A0A5J6CHY8-F1
#
_cell.length_a   1.000
_cell.length_b   1.000
_cell.length_c   1.000
_cell.angle_alpha   90.00
_cell.angle_beta   90.00
_cell.angle_gamma   90.00
#
_symmetry.space_group_name_H-M   'P 1'
#
loop_
_entity.id
_entity.type
_entity.pdbx_description
1 polymer ?
#
loop_
_entity_poly.entity_id
_entity_poly.type
_entity_poly.pdbx_seq_one_letter_code
_entity_poly.pdbx_strand_id
1 'polypeptide(L)'
;PPHGIQVERDKLNKYGRPLLGCTIKPKLGLSAKNYGRAVYECLRGGLDFTKDDENVNSQPFMRWRDRFLFCAEALFKAQAETGEIKGHY
;
A
#
# COMPACT_ATOMS: atom_id res chain seq x y z
N PRO A 1 4.77 -9.70 18.92
CA PRO A 1 4.55 -9.24 17.52
C PRO A 1 4.52 -10.45 16.58
N PRO A 2 3.61 -10.53 15.58
CA PRO A 2 3.52 -11.70 14.68
C PRO A 2 4.82 -12.05 13.95
N HIS A 3 5.68 -11.06 13.67
CA HIS A 3 7.02 -11.28 13.10
C HIS A 3 8.11 -10.53 13.88
N GLY A 4 7.85 -9.27 14.25
CA GLY A 4 8.84 -8.41 14.92
C GLY A 4 9.75 -7.68 13.94
N ILE A 5 10.49 -6.69 14.46
CA ILE A 5 11.21 -5.69 13.65
C ILE A 5 12.30 -6.33 12.78
N GLN A 6 13.10 -7.24 13.35
CA GLN A 6 14.21 -7.87 12.64
C GLN A 6 13.70 -8.68 11.44
N VAL A 7 12.74 -9.57 11.68
CA VAL A 7 12.16 -10.44 10.65
C VAL A 7 11.40 -9.62 9.59
N GLU A 8 10.73 -8.53 9.98
CA GLU A 8 10.07 -7.64 9.01
C GLU A 8 11.08 -6.98 8.06
N ARG A 9 12.21 -6.50 8.58
CA ARG A 9 13.28 -5.94 7.75
C ARG A 9 13.90 -6.98 6.82
N ASP A 10 14.09 -8.20 7.32
CA ASP A 10 14.62 -9.31 6.53
C ASP A 10 13.69 -9.67 5.36
N LYS A 11 12.38 -9.78 5.62
CA LYS A 11 11.38 -10.06 4.58
C LYS A 11 11.28 -8.96 3.54
N LEU A 12 11.48 -7.69 3.92
CA LEU A 12 11.38 -6.55 3.03
C LEU A 12 12.70 -6.20 2.33
N ASN A 13 13.82 -6.80 2.77
CA ASN A 13 15.17 -6.45 2.35
C ASN A 13 15.48 -4.94 2.50
N LYS A 14 15.11 -4.35 3.63
CA LYS A 14 15.25 -2.89 3.90
C LYS A 14 15.97 -2.62 5.23
N TYR A 15 17.18 -2.08 5.14
CA TYR A 15 18.06 -1.81 6.27
C TYR A 15 18.64 -0.40 6.23
N GLY A 16 19.21 0.05 7.35
CA GLY A 16 19.94 1.33 7.42
C GLY A 16 19.09 2.61 7.32
N ARG A 17 17.76 2.49 7.14
CA ARG A 17 16.82 3.61 7.13
C ARG A 17 15.47 3.28 7.78
N PRO A 18 14.71 4.30 8.24
CA PRO A 18 13.29 4.14 8.53
C PRO A 18 12.48 3.69 7.31
N LEU A 19 11.36 3.02 7.57
CA LEU A 19 10.37 2.71 6.54
C LEU A 19 9.47 3.94 6.31
N LEU A 20 9.11 4.20 5.06
CA LEU A 20 8.26 5.32 4.66
C LEU A 20 6.86 4.81 4.29
N GLY A 21 5.83 5.47 4.82
CA GLY A 21 4.43 5.12 4.55
C GLY A 21 3.52 6.33 4.39
N CYS A 22 2.41 6.17 3.67
CA CYS A 22 1.35 7.17 3.60
C CYS A 22 -0.05 6.55 3.74
N THR A 23 -0.99 7.31 4.30
CA THR A 23 -2.43 6.96 4.26
C THR A 23 -3.05 7.59 3.02
N ILE A 24 -3.80 6.82 2.23
CA ILE A 24 -4.46 7.36 1.03
C ILE A 24 -5.55 8.35 1.43
N LYS A 25 -5.66 9.44 0.67
CA LYS A 25 -6.64 10.52 0.86
C LYS A 25 -7.40 10.80 -0.44
N PRO A 26 -8.63 11.36 -0.39
CA PRO A 26 -9.41 11.69 0.80
C PRO A 26 -9.76 10.45 1.64
N LYS A 27 -10.04 10.67 2.93
CA LYS A 27 -10.30 9.61 3.91
C LYS A 27 -11.39 8.62 3.46
N LEU A 28 -12.45 9.11 2.81
CA LEU A 28 -13.52 8.30 2.22
C LEU A 28 -13.94 8.88 0.87
N GLY A 29 -14.64 8.09 0.05
CA GLY A 29 -15.26 8.55 -1.20
C GLY A 29 -14.48 8.26 -2.48
N LEU A 30 -13.26 7.71 -2.38
CA LEU A 30 -12.57 7.17 -3.56
C LEU A 30 -13.22 5.86 -4.02
N SER A 31 -13.31 5.65 -5.33
CA SER A 31 -13.58 4.34 -5.92
C SER A 31 -12.36 3.44 -5.80
N ALA A 32 -12.56 2.12 -5.82
CA ALA A 32 -11.48 1.13 -5.73
C ALA A 32 -10.36 1.36 -6.77
N LYS A 33 -10.73 1.68 -8.02
CA LYS A 33 -9.78 1.94 -9.10
C LYS A 33 -8.94 3.20 -8.85
N ASN A 34 -9.57 4.29 -8.41
CA ASN A 34 -8.84 5.52 -8.09
C ASN A 34 -7.96 5.35 -6.85
N TYR A 35 -8.43 4.54 -5.89
CA TYR A 35 -7.65 4.15 -4.73
C TYR A 35 -6.38 3.40 -5.14
N GLY A 36 -6.49 2.36 -5.98
CA GLY A 36 -5.33 1.65 -6.53
C GLY A 36 -4.39 2.54 -7.34
N ARG A 37 -4.93 3.51 -8.11
CA ARG A 37 -4.08 4.51 -8.79
C ARG A 37 -3.25 5.31 -7.78
N ALA A 38 -3.86 5.83 -6.72
CA ALA A 38 -3.14 6.59 -5.70
C ALA A 38 -2.06 5.72 -5.01
N VAL A 39 -2.37 4.46 -4.70
CA VAL A 39 -1.40 3.49 -4.15
C VAL A 39 -0.20 3.34 -5.09
N TYR A 40 -0.44 3.12 -6.38
CA TYR A 40 0.64 2.95 -7.37
C TYR A 40 1.55 4.19 -7.43
N GLU A 41 0.97 5.38 -7.57
CA GLU A 41 1.71 6.64 -7.68
C GLU A 41 2.60 6.89 -6.45
N CYS A 42 2.07 6.64 -5.25
CA CYS A 42 2.81 6.77 -4.00
C CYS A 42 3.97 5.75 -3.89
N LEU A 43 3.74 4.49 -4.25
CA LEU A 43 4.75 3.43 -4.13
C LEU A 43 5.87 3.57 -5.17
N ARG A 44 5.54 3.89 -6.43
CA ARG A 44 6.57 4.15 -7.46
C ARG A 44 7.41 5.39 -7.12
N GLY A 45 6.85 6.34 -6.36
CA GLY A 45 7.52 7.54 -5.90
C GLY A 45 8.54 7.34 -4.77
N GLY A 46 8.73 6.09 -4.29
CA GLY A 46 9.76 5.75 -3.31
C GLY A 46 9.25 5.39 -1.91
N LEU A 47 7.93 5.39 -1.67
CA LEU A 47 7.40 4.86 -0.41
C LEU A 47 7.56 3.33 -0.35
N ASP A 48 7.70 2.80 0.87
CA ASP A 48 7.72 1.36 1.12
C ASP A 48 6.29 0.84 1.24
N PHE A 49 5.43 1.63 1.88
CA PHE A 49 4.05 1.27 2.17
C PHE A 49 3.07 2.38 1.83
N THR A 50 1.84 1.97 1.56
CA THR A 50 0.66 2.81 1.69
C THR A 50 -0.32 2.14 2.65
N LYS A 51 -1.36 2.83 3.08
CA LYS A 51 -2.38 2.22 3.94
C LYS A 51 -3.78 2.77 3.71
N ASP A 52 -4.75 1.91 3.96
CA ASP A 52 -6.13 2.24 4.26
C ASP A 52 -6.18 3.27 5.40
N ASP A 53 -7.07 4.24 5.24
CA ASP A 53 -7.49 5.06 6.38
C ASP A 53 -8.30 4.17 7.32
N GLU A 54 -8.25 4.43 8.63
CA GLU A 54 -8.86 3.57 9.65
C GLU A 54 -10.39 3.39 9.49
N ASN A 55 -11.04 4.28 8.74
CA ASN A 55 -12.48 4.18 8.44
C ASN A 55 -12.76 3.52 7.07
N VAL A 56 -11.74 3.12 6.30
CA VAL A 56 -11.87 2.44 5.01
C VAL A 56 -12.03 0.94 5.25
N ASN A 57 -13.28 0.51 5.41
CA ASN A 57 -13.63 -0.89 5.59
C ASN A 57 -14.21 -1.42 4.28
N SER A 58 -15.54 -1.41 4.16
CA SER A 58 -16.24 -1.75 2.93
C SER A 58 -17.54 -0.95 2.83
N GLN A 59 -17.51 0.11 2.03
CA GLN A 59 -18.61 1.05 1.88
C GLN A 59 -19.24 0.95 0.48
N PRO A 60 -20.44 1.54 0.25
CA PRO A 60 -21.08 1.51 -1.08
C PRO A 60 -20.21 2.06 -2.21
N PHE A 61 -19.38 3.08 -1.94
CA PHE A 61 -18.48 3.67 -2.94
C PHE A 61 -17.22 2.82 -3.23
N MET A 62 -16.89 1.88 -2.35
CA MET A 62 -15.70 1.03 -2.47
C MET A 62 -15.85 -0.24 -1.62
N ARG A 63 -16.25 -1.34 -2.28
CA ARG A 63 -16.24 -2.66 -1.64
C ARG A 63 -14.80 -3.14 -1.47
N TRP A 64 -14.54 -3.78 -0.34
CA TRP A 64 -13.17 -4.18 0.04
C TRP A 64 -12.51 -5.08 -1.01
N ARG A 65 -13.26 -6.02 -1.61
CA ARG A 65 -12.70 -6.95 -2.60
C ARG A 65 -12.17 -6.24 -3.83
N ASP A 66 -12.91 -5.26 -4.33
CA ASP A 66 -12.47 -4.47 -5.49
C ASP A 66 -11.24 -3.63 -5.13
N ARG A 67 -11.22 -3.04 -3.92
CA ARG A 67 -10.03 -2.30 -3.43
C ARG A 67 -8.81 -3.21 -3.38
N PHE A 68 -8.94 -4.40 -2.80
CA PHE A 68 -7.85 -5.36 -2.66
C PHE A 68 -7.28 -5.75 -4.02
N LEU A 69 -8.12 -5.96 -5.03
CA LEU A 69 -7.68 -6.28 -6.39
C LEU A 69 -6.89 -5.14 -7.03
N PHE A 70 -7.40 -3.91 -7.00
CA PHE A 70 -6.69 -2.76 -7.58
C PHE A 70 -5.42 -2.37 -6.78
N CYS A 71 -5.42 -2.52 -5.45
CA CYS A 71 -4.22 -2.31 -4.64
C CYS A 71 -3.15 -3.37 -4.92
N ALA A 72 -3.54 -4.64 -5.12
CA ALA A 72 -2.61 -5.70 -5.49
C ALA A 72 -1.97 -5.43 -6.86
N GLU A 73 -2.77 -5.04 -7.86
CA GLU A 73 -2.26 -4.61 -9.17
C GLU A 73 -1.24 -3.46 -9.03
N ALA A 74 -1.59 -2.43 -8.26
CA ALA A 74 -0.74 -1.28 -8.00
C ALA A 74 0.58 -1.64 -7.32
N LEU A 75 0.53 -2.53 -6.31
CA LEU A 75 1.70 -3.02 -5.58
C LEU A 75 2.66 -3.74 -6.51
N PHE A 76 2.17 -4.73 -7.27
CA PHE A 76 3.02 -5.50 -8.18
C PHE A 76 3.58 -4.62 -9.30
N LYS A 77 2.80 -3.67 -9.80
CA LYS A 77 3.26 -2.71 -10.81
C LYS A 77 4.40 -1.82 -10.28
N ALA A 78 4.24 -1.25 -9.08
CA ALA A 78 5.28 -0.40 -8.48
C ALA A 78 6.54 -1.19 -8.10
N GLN A 79 6.38 -2.42 -7.60
CA GLN A 79 7.49 -3.31 -7.29
C GLN A 79 8.27 -3.71 -8.56
N ALA A 80 7.58 -4.02 -9.66
CA ALA A 80 8.22 -4.32 -10.94
C ALA A 80 8.98 -3.11 -11.52
N GLU A 81 8.43 -1.90 -11.38
CA GLU A 81 9.06 -0.66 -11.87
C GLU A 81 10.29 -0.24 -11.06
N THR A 82 10.23 -0.40 -9.73
CA THR A 82 11.29 0.11 -8.82
C THR A 82 12.32 -0.94 -8.43
N GLY A 83 12.01 -2.24 -8.60
CA GLY A 83 12.84 -3.34 -8.11
C GLY A 83 12.84 -3.52 -6.58
N GLU A 84 12.06 -2.73 -5.84
CA GLU A 84 11.95 -2.83 -4.39
C GLU A 84 10.65 -3.51 -3.95
N ILE A 85 10.69 -4.27 -2.86
CA ILE A 85 9.48 -4.82 -2.24
C ILE A 85 8.59 -3.69 -1.74
N LYS A 86 7.29 -3.76 -2.09
CA LYS A 86 6.26 -2.77 -1.73
C LYS A 86 5.11 -3.42 -0.95
N GLY A 87 4.37 -2.61 -0.18
CA GLY A 87 3.20 -3.08 0.56
C GLY A 87 2.05 -2.08 0.62
N HIS A 88 0.87 -2.61 0.95
CA HIS A 88 -0.32 -1.83 1.28
C HIS A 88 -0.99 -2.47 2.51
N TYR A 89 -1.32 -1.65 3.50
CA TYR A 89 -1.99 -2.07 4.74
C TYR A 89 -3.49 -1.80 4.69
#